data_AF-A0A662IVH4-F1
#
_entry.id   AF-A0A662IVH4-F1
#
_cell.length_a   1.000
_cell.length_b   1.000
_cell.length_c   1.000
_cell.angle_alpha   90.00
_cell.angle_beta   90.00
_cell.angle_gamma   90.00
#
_symmetry.space_group_name_H-M   'P 1'
#
loop_
_entity.id
_entity.type
_entity.pdbx_description
1 polymer ?
#
loop_
_entity_poly.entity_id
_entity_poly.type
_entity_poly.pdbx_seq_one_letter_code
_entity_poly.pdbx_strand_id
1 'polypeptide(L)'
;MAVEAWLREVEHYAAGKPMVRTSDGYLAPWNREAIVKQLLRETELATKFFGVPAITREEAEEIAREAEERIARMRARFVSAPLIREVVNNILLERSEERPIYAIYRNVLTRVGVPVYDAYLIDVGEGYEARENANLQPNPESIPPDELVIYDDGKGVMLAEVGKLIDEYMDRYRHRVEKRGGTEVLRLEEGLIKVACFDEDLKVKMLPATALIRHRGKRVYRVTLENGRVVRVTEDHNLFTLKQGQLTPIPLSELKLGSLIAVPRRMRRANLITKVNLVVNLLKNCSDEDLKYIYLRSAKVKEWIDSYRENIIEIALEKGLPLIKRRLSRSLLRDKVLPLWKHRRVMPLIVVKYLGVDLDALSFEDRIGTWRSKNNFALPAVVEASWDLGFIVGLLVSEGYLGKKRLAITASHTGSHQTQVYVSNSDPKVIAELKDSWLRTFGYLPSTSYRPLPRLRLGTRPLSFILEKALSIRVAGAREKELPSWLFNAPDE
;
A
#
# COMPACT_ATOMS: atom_id res chain seq x y z
N MET A 1 29.41 -39.95 0.11
CA MET A 1 28.84 -39.66 1.44
C MET A 1 27.46 -38.99 1.39
N ALA A 2 27.17 -37.99 0.54
CA ALA A 2 25.84 -37.34 0.52
C ALA A 2 24.70 -38.22 -0.07
N VAL A 3 24.98 -39.03 -1.09
CA VAL A 3 23.97 -39.90 -1.73
C VAL A 3 23.60 -41.10 -0.85
N GLU A 4 24.57 -41.69 -0.15
CA GLU A 4 24.33 -42.81 0.75
C GLU A 4 23.61 -42.39 2.04
N ALA A 5 23.87 -41.18 2.54
CA ALA A 5 23.12 -40.61 3.67
C ALA A 5 21.66 -40.35 3.29
N TRP A 6 21.41 -39.82 2.08
CA TRP A 6 20.06 -39.61 1.55
C TRP A 6 19.32 -40.94 1.31
N LEU A 7 20.02 -41.98 0.83
CA LEU A 7 19.46 -43.32 0.65
C LEU A 7 19.18 -44.06 1.97
N ARG A 8 19.89 -43.74 3.06
CA ARG A 8 19.67 -44.30 4.40
C ARG A 8 18.45 -43.70 5.10
N GLU A 9 18.12 -42.43 4.86
CA GLU A 9 16.88 -41.83 5.38
C GLU A 9 15.60 -42.45 4.77
N VAL A 10 15.72 -43.15 3.64
CA VAL A 10 14.60 -43.77 2.91
C VAL A 10 14.40 -45.24 3.31
N GLU A 11 15.10 -45.76 4.33
CA GLU A 11 14.86 -47.11 4.88
C GLU A 11 13.59 -47.15 5.74
N HIS A 12 12.44 -47.10 5.09
CA HIS A 12 11.19 -47.70 5.56
C HIS A 12 10.46 -48.29 4.35
N TYR A 13 10.80 -49.54 4.02
CA TYR A 13 9.92 -50.40 3.22
C TYR A 13 8.68 -50.72 4.07
N ALA A 14 7.64 -49.90 3.96
CA ALA A 14 6.33 -50.30 4.46
C ALA A 14 5.82 -51.45 3.57
N ALA A 15 5.85 -52.68 4.09
CA ALA A 15 5.22 -53.86 3.50
C ALA A 15 5.64 -54.20 2.04
N GLY A 16 6.91 -54.04 1.69
CA GLY A 16 7.44 -54.47 0.38
C GLY A 16 7.10 -53.56 -0.82
N LYS A 17 6.60 -52.34 -0.58
CA LYS A 17 6.25 -51.35 -1.62
C LYS A 17 7.12 -50.08 -1.53
N PRO A 18 7.35 -49.35 -2.64
CA PRO A 18 8.16 -48.13 -2.64
C PRO A 18 7.43 -46.97 -1.96
N MET A 19 8.19 -46.09 -1.31
CA MET A 19 7.66 -44.81 -0.80
C MET A 19 7.28 -43.87 -1.95
N VAL A 20 6.25 -43.05 -1.77
CA VAL A 20 5.77 -42.10 -2.80
C VAL A 20 6.22 -40.69 -2.44
N ARG A 21 6.99 -40.04 -3.33
CA ARG A 21 7.30 -38.61 -3.22
C ARG A 21 6.11 -37.79 -3.76
N THR A 22 5.45 -37.05 -2.88
CA THR A 22 4.33 -36.16 -3.24
C THR A 22 4.84 -34.92 -3.97
N SER A 23 3.94 -34.19 -4.63
CA SER A 23 4.23 -32.90 -5.27
C SER A 23 4.85 -31.88 -4.31
N ASP A 24 4.53 -31.98 -3.04
CA ASP A 24 4.91 -31.01 -2.00
C ASP A 24 6.25 -31.37 -1.34
N GLY A 25 6.95 -32.37 -1.89
CA GLY A 25 8.30 -32.75 -1.50
C GLY A 25 8.42 -33.80 -0.41
N TYR A 26 7.31 -34.19 0.25
CA TYR A 26 7.29 -35.19 1.32
C TYR A 26 7.24 -36.63 0.79
N LEU A 27 7.71 -37.58 1.60
CA LEU A 27 7.58 -39.02 1.34
C LEU A 27 6.38 -39.58 2.10
N ALA A 28 5.46 -40.21 1.38
CA ALA A 28 4.26 -40.86 1.90
C ALA A 28 4.30 -42.38 1.65
N PRO A 29 3.67 -43.20 2.49
CA PRO A 29 3.53 -44.62 2.23
C PRO A 29 2.68 -44.88 0.98
N TRP A 30 2.97 -45.97 0.27
CA TRP A 30 2.21 -46.37 -0.91
C TRP A 30 0.72 -46.58 -0.58
N ASN A 31 -0.16 -45.96 -1.36
CA ASN A 31 -1.60 -46.09 -1.20
C ASN A 31 -2.29 -46.26 -2.57
N ARG A 32 -2.72 -47.48 -2.89
CA ARG A 32 -3.43 -47.79 -4.13
C ARG A 32 -4.75 -47.04 -4.28
N GLU A 33 -5.46 -46.79 -3.17
CA GLU A 33 -6.73 -46.06 -3.18
C GLU A 33 -6.55 -44.61 -3.67
N ALA A 34 -5.35 -44.04 -3.58
CA ALA A 34 -5.06 -42.73 -4.14
C ALA A 34 -5.17 -42.70 -5.67
N ILE A 35 -4.75 -43.79 -6.35
CA ILE A 35 -4.88 -43.93 -7.81
C ILE A 35 -6.35 -44.07 -8.19
N VAL A 36 -7.11 -44.88 -7.45
CA VAL A 36 -8.55 -45.07 -7.68
C VAL A 36 -9.30 -43.74 -7.55
N LYS A 37 -9.08 -43.01 -6.44
CA LYS A 37 -9.70 -41.70 -6.22
C LYS A 37 -9.31 -40.68 -7.28
N GLN A 38 -8.05 -40.69 -7.72
CA GLN A 38 -7.59 -39.84 -8.82
C GLN A 38 -8.34 -40.14 -10.12
N LEU A 39 -8.43 -41.41 -10.54
CA LEU A 39 -9.10 -41.82 -11.76
C LEU A 39 -10.59 -41.43 -11.73
N LEU A 40 -11.28 -41.72 -10.63
CA LEU A 40 -12.69 -41.35 -10.46
C LEU A 40 -12.91 -39.83 -10.56
N ARG A 41 -12.05 -39.04 -9.90
CA ARG A 41 -12.15 -37.58 -9.89
C ARG A 41 -11.81 -36.94 -11.23
N GLU A 42 -10.64 -37.26 -11.80
CA GLU A 42 -10.12 -36.56 -12.98
C GLU A 42 -10.87 -36.95 -14.27
N THR A 43 -11.42 -38.17 -14.34
CA THR A 43 -12.20 -38.62 -15.52
C THR A 43 -13.62 -38.08 -15.58
N GLU A 44 -14.09 -37.34 -14.56
CA GLU A 44 -15.34 -36.56 -14.66
C GLU A 44 -15.32 -35.58 -15.84
N LEU A 45 -14.13 -35.11 -16.24
CA LEU A 45 -13.94 -34.29 -17.42
C LEU A 45 -14.30 -35.00 -18.73
N ALA A 46 -14.23 -36.33 -18.77
CA ALA A 46 -14.65 -37.09 -19.94
C ALA A 46 -16.15 -36.92 -20.18
N THR A 47 -16.95 -36.95 -19.11
CA THR A 47 -18.39 -36.64 -19.15
C THR A 47 -18.63 -35.21 -19.59
N LYS A 48 -17.87 -34.26 -19.03
CA LYS A 48 -18.09 -32.84 -19.25
C LYS A 48 -17.72 -32.37 -20.66
N PHE A 49 -16.59 -32.82 -21.21
CA PHE A 49 -16.05 -32.31 -22.48
C PHE A 49 -16.35 -33.21 -23.68
N PHE A 50 -16.50 -34.51 -23.44
CA PHE A 50 -16.64 -35.49 -24.53
C PHE A 50 -17.98 -36.23 -24.48
N GLY A 51 -18.82 -35.98 -23.47
CA GLY A 51 -20.15 -36.60 -23.34
C GLY A 51 -20.10 -38.12 -23.10
N VAL A 52 -18.95 -38.66 -22.70
CA VAL A 52 -18.75 -40.09 -22.42
C VAL A 52 -18.74 -40.32 -20.91
N PRO A 53 -19.23 -41.45 -20.39
CA PRO A 53 -19.27 -41.68 -18.95
C PRO A 53 -17.86 -41.64 -18.34
N ALA A 54 -17.74 -41.14 -17.11
CA ALA A 54 -16.52 -41.23 -16.31
C ALA A 54 -16.20 -42.71 -16.01
N ILE A 55 -14.95 -42.98 -15.64
CA ILE A 55 -14.50 -44.34 -15.34
C ILE A 55 -15.26 -44.91 -14.15
N THR A 56 -15.60 -46.21 -14.17
CA THR A 56 -16.25 -46.82 -13.02
C THR A 56 -15.24 -47.14 -11.91
N ARG A 57 -15.71 -47.35 -10.68
CA ARG A 57 -14.83 -47.73 -9.56
C ARG A 57 -14.16 -49.07 -9.82
N GLU A 58 -14.87 -50.02 -10.41
CA GLU A 58 -14.34 -51.34 -10.74
C GLU A 58 -13.19 -51.23 -11.74
N GLU A 59 -13.37 -50.46 -12.82
CA GLU A 59 -12.33 -50.20 -13.83
C GLU A 59 -11.12 -49.47 -13.21
N ALA A 60 -11.36 -48.48 -12.37
CA ALA A 60 -10.32 -47.74 -11.67
C ALA A 60 -9.51 -48.64 -10.71
N GLU A 61 -10.16 -49.56 -10.00
CA GLU A 61 -9.51 -50.52 -9.11
C GLU A 61 -8.66 -51.54 -9.87
N GLU A 62 -9.10 -51.99 -11.05
CA GLU A 62 -8.30 -52.84 -11.92
C GLU A 62 -7.04 -52.14 -12.42
N ILE A 63 -7.17 -50.91 -12.93
CA ILE A 63 -6.03 -50.12 -13.40
C ILE A 63 -5.07 -49.81 -12.25
N ALA A 64 -5.59 -49.47 -11.07
CA ALA A 64 -4.77 -49.21 -9.90
C ALA A 64 -4.00 -50.45 -9.43
N ARG A 65 -4.60 -51.65 -9.53
CA ARG A 65 -3.95 -52.93 -9.23
C ARG A 65 -2.82 -53.21 -10.22
N GLU A 66 -3.09 -53.00 -11.51
CA GLU A 66 -2.09 -53.20 -12.56
C GLU A 66 -0.93 -52.20 -12.44
N ALA A 67 -1.22 -50.92 -12.16
CA ALA A 67 -0.20 -49.90 -11.90
C ALA A 67 0.66 -50.25 -10.69
N GLU A 68 0.04 -50.74 -9.61
CA GLU A 68 0.74 -51.22 -8.42
C GLU A 68 1.69 -52.38 -8.73
N GLU A 69 1.25 -53.37 -9.53
CA GLU A 69 2.10 -54.47 -9.95
C GLU A 69 3.27 -54.01 -10.83
N ARG A 70 3.04 -53.10 -11.77
CA ARG A 70 4.09 -52.55 -12.64
C ARG A 70 5.12 -51.78 -11.83
N ILE A 71 4.69 -50.94 -10.89
CA ILE A 71 5.58 -50.19 -10.00
C ILE A 71 6.35 -51.13 -9.06
N ALA A 72 5.70 -52.16 -8.50
CA ALA A 72 6.36 -53.13 -7.65
C ALA A 72 7.48 -53.89 -8.39
N ARG A 73 7.26 -54.23 -9.67
CA ARG A 73 8.27 -54.88 -10.54
C ARG A 73 9.52 -54.02 -10.78
N MET A 74 9.40 -52.69 -10.72
CA MET A 74 10.55 -51.79 -10.90
C MET A 74 11.58 -51.91 -9.77
N ARG A 75 11.20 -52.48 -8.61
CA ARG A 75 12.06 -52.60 -7.41
C ARG A 75 12.71 -51.27 -6.99
N ALA A 76 12.04 -50.16 -7.27
CA ALA A 76 12.49 -48.83 -6.87
C ALA A 76 12.38 -48.67 -5.34
N ARG A 77 13.26 -47.88 -4.73
CA ARG A 77 13.16 -47.54 -3.29
C ARG A 77 12.08 -46.50 -3.02
N PHE A 78 11.89 -45.57 -3.96
CA PHE A 78 10.83 -44.58 -3.95
C PHE A 78 10.38 -44.29 -5.39
N VAL A 79 9.19 -43.72 -5.53
CA VAL A 79 8.55 -43.36 -6.80
C VAL A 79 7.92 -41.98 -6.65
N SER A 80 7.99 -41.12 -7.68
CA SER A 80 7.33 -39.82 -7.65
C SER A 80 5.86 -39.93 -8.08
N ALA A 81 4.98 -39.12 -7.52
CA ALA A 81 3.58 -39.06 -7.95
C ALA A 81 3.41 -38.82 -9.47
N PRO A 82 4.22 -37.97 -10.14
CA PRO A 82 4.21 -37.87 -11.60
C PRO A 82 4.52 -39.19 -12.32
N LEU A 83 5.49 -39.99 -11.84
CA LEU A 83 5.82 -41.27 -12.46
C LEU A 83 4.66 -42.28 -12.34
N ILE A 84 3.97 -42.30 -11.19
CA ILE A 84 2.76 -43.14 -11.01
C ILE A 84 1.71 -42.77 -12.06
N ARG A 85 1.46 -41.46 -12.26
CA ARG A 85 0.53 -40.97 -13.28
C ARG A 85 0.92 -41.41 -14.68
N GLU A 86 2.21 -41.35 -15.04
CA GLU A 86 2.66 -41.81 -16.36
C GLU A 86 2.47 -43.32 -16.56
N VAL A 87 2.68 -44.14 -15.52
CA VAL A 87 2.38 -45.58 -15.58
C VAL A 87 0.89 -45.82 -15.79
N VAL A 88 0.03 -45.07 -15.10
CA VAL A 88 -1.43 -45.14 -15.29
C VAL A 88 -1.82 -44.71 -16.71
N ASN A 89 -1.23 -43.63 -17.24
CA ASN A 89 -1.46 -43.17 -18.60
C ASN A 89 -1.06 -44.21 -19.66
N ASN A 90 0.03 -44.95 -19.42
CA ASN A 90 0.42 -46.06 -20.30
C ASN A 90 -0.61 -47.20 -20.28
N ILE A 91 -1.11 -47.59 -19.10
CA ILE A 91 -2.16 -48.62 -18.99
C ILE A 91 -3.43 -48.19 -19.72
N LEU A 92 -3.86 -46.93 -19.53
CA LEU A 92 -5.03 -46.39 -20.24
C LEU A 92 -4.82 -46.37 -21.77
N LEU A 93 -3.61 -46.05 -22.22
CA LEU A 93 -3.27 -46.08 -23.64
C LEU A 93 -3.33 -47.50 -24.21
N GLU A 94 -2.77 -48.49 -23.51
CA GLU A 94 -2.82 -49.89 -23.94
C GLU A 94 -4.27 -50.41 -24.01
N ARG A 95 -5.08 -50.15 -22.98
CA ARG A 95 -6.51 -50.51 -22.96
C ARG A 95 -7.34 -49.79 -24.05
N SER A 96 -6.83 -48.70 -24.60
CA SER A 96 -7.53 -47.96 -25.65
C SER A 96 -7.60 -48.70 -26.99
N GLU A 97 -6.71 -49.69 -27.22
CA GLU A 97 -6.79 -50.56 -28.40
C GLU A 97 -8.05 -51.44 -28.37
N GLU A 98 -8.43 -51.93 -27.20
CA GLU A 98 -9.64 -52.76 -27.02
C GLU A 98 -10.90 -51.90 -26.85
N ARG A 99 -10.81 -50.81 -26.09
CA ARG A 99 -11.93 -49.93 -25.76
C ARG A 99 -11.53 -48.47 -25.99
N PRO A 100 -11.92 -47.85 -27.12
CA PRO A 100 -11.49 -46.50 -27.50
C PRO A 100 -11.77 -45.39 -26.45
N ILE A 101 -12.74 -45.58 -25.56
CA ILE A 101 -13.05 -44.65 -24.47
C ILE A 101 -11.84 -44.40 -23.55
N TYR A 102 -10.94 -45.38 -23.38
CA TYR A 102 -9.74 -45.21 -22.56
C TYR A 102 -8.75 -44.19 -23.14
N ALA A 103 -8.78 -43.94 -24.45
CA ALA A 103 -8.00 -42.85 -25.05
C ALA A 103 -8.48 -41.47 -24.55
N ILE A 104 -9.78 -41.31 -24.31
CA ILE A 104 -10.35 -40.08 -23.75
C ILE A 104 -9.92 -39.94 -22.27
N TYR A 105 -10.02 -41.01 -21.49
CA TYR A 105 -9.56 -41.02 -20.09
C TYR A 105 -8.07 -40.66 -20.00
N ARG A 106 -7.23 -41.25 -20.86
CA ARG A 106 -5.82 -40.90 -20.95
C ARG A 106 -5.64 -39.42 -21.26
N ASN A 107 -6.38 -38.86 -22.21
CA ASN A 107 -6.25 -37.45 -22.59
C ASN A 107 -6.59 -36.50 -21.43
N VAL A 108 -7.67 -36.76 -20.68
CA VAL A 108 -8.05 -35.92 -19.53
C VAL A 108 -7.15 -36.13 -18.30
N LEU A 109 -6.48 -37.29 -18.20
CA LEU A 109 -5.52 -37.58 -17.12
C LEU A 109 -4.08 -37.11 -17.43
N THR A 110 -3.84 -36.56 -18.63
CA THR A 110 -2.52 -36.01 -18.98
C THR A 110 -2.13 -34.82 -18.12
N ARG A 111 -0.83 -34.50 -18.14
CA ARG A 111 -0.27 -33.34 -17.43
C ARG A 111 0.41 -32.40 -18.43
N VAL A 112 0.09 -31.11 -18.37
CA VAL A 112 0.76 -30.03 -19.12
C VAL A 112 1.29 -29.01 -18.11
N GLY A 113 2.39 -29.34 -17.43
CA GLY A 113 2.87 -28.60 -16.26
C GLY A 113 2.07 -28.92 -14.99
N VAL A 114 0.74 -28.92 -15.04
CA VAL A 114 -0.22 -29.39 -14.02
C VAL A 114 -1.23 -30.36 -14.63
N PRO A 115 -1.94 -31.19 -13.84
CA PRO A 115 -2.99 -32.09 -14.36
C PRO A 115 -4.09 -31.31 -15.10
N VAL A 116 -4.63 -31.85 -16.19
CA VAL A 116 -5.69 -31.15 -16.96
C VAL A 116 -6.92 -30.86 -16.08
N TYR A 117 -7.26 -31.75 -15.16
CA TYR A 117 -8.32 -31.51 -14.17
C TYR A 117 -8.07 -30.27 -13.32
N ASP A 118 -6.85 -30.13 -12.79
CA ASP A 118 -6.49 -28.99 -11.95
C ASP A 118 -6.43 -27.69 -12.79
N ALA A 119 -5.89 -27.75 -14.01
CA ALA A 119 -5.91 -26.64 -14.96
C ALA A 119 -7.34 -26.19 -15.29
N TYR A 120 -8.24 -27.14 -15.48
CA TYR A 120 -9.65 -26.87 -15.71
C TYR A 120 -10.31 -26.18 -14.52
N LEU A 121 -10.11 -26.69 -13.31
CA LEU A 121 -10.66 -26.07 -12.10
C LEU A 121 -10.12 -24.66 -11.88
N ILE A 122 -8.85 -24.40 -12.21
CA ILE A 122 -8.27 -23.05 -12.19
C ILE A 122 -9.02 -22.13 -13.17
N ASP A 123 -9.24 -22.58 -14.40
CA ASP A 123 -9.93 -21.80 -15.46
C ASP A 123 -11.38 -21.47 -15.10
N VAL A 124 -12.10 -22.39 -14.45
CA VAL A 124 -13.49 -22.16 -14.00
C VAL A 124 -13.62 -21.56 -12.60
N GLY A 125 -12.50 -21.19 -11.96
CA GLY A 125 -12.49 -20.53 -10.66
C GLY A 125 -12.86 -21.42 -9.46
N GLU A 126 -12.78 -22.74 -9.61
CA GLU A 126 -13.08 -23.73 -8.56
C GLU A 126 -11.82 -24.45 -8.04
N GLY A 127 -10.63 -24.14 -8.56
CA GLY A 127 -9.37 -24.84 -8.30
C GLY A 127 -8.50 -24.33 -7.14
N TYR A 128 -7.39 -25.05 -6.90
CA TYR A 128 -6.29 -24.57 -6.05
C TYR A 128 -5.74 -23.26 -6.64
N GLU A 129 -5.47 -22.25 -5.81
CA GLU A 129 -5.15 -20.87 -6.24
C GLU A 129 -6.29 -20.07 -6.91
N ALA A 130 -7.52 -20.61 -7.08
CA ALA A 130 -8.67 -19.80 -7.53
C ALA A 130 -9.03 -18.65 -6.55
N ARG A 131 -8.52 -18.75 -5.31
CA ARG A 131 -8.55 -17.71 -4.29
C ARG A 131 -7.33 -16.79 -4.29
N GLU A 132 -6.25 -17.18 -4.96
CA GLU A 132 -4.94 -16.50 -4.89
C GLU A 132 -4.65 -15.58 -6.08
N ASN A 133 -5.44 -15.59 -7.16
CA ASN A 133 -5.17 -14.68 -8.29
C ASN A 133 -6.42 -14.14 -8.99
N ALA A 134 -6.84 -12.95 -8.56
CA ALA A 134 -7.71 -12.02 -9.30
C ALA A 134 -7.07 -11.45 -10.59
N ASN A 135 -5.93 -11.98 -11.05
CA ASN A 135 -5.16 -11.43 -12.17
C ASN A 135 -4.53 -12.51 -13.07
N LEU A 136 -5.18 -13.66 -13.25
CA LEU A 136 -4.77 -14.61 -14.29
C LEU A 136 -4.99 -13.96 -15.67
N GLN A 137 -3.92 -13.87 -16.46
CA GLN A 137 -3.90 -13.23 -17.79
C GLN A 137 -4.79 -14.03 -18.75
N PRO A 138 -6.05 -13.59 -18.95
CA PRO A 138 -6.30 -12.45 -19.81
C PRO A 138 -7.16 -11.34 -19.18
N ASN A 139 -7.50 -11.41 -17.88
CA ASN A 139 -8.49 -10.51 -17.31
C ASN A 139 -8.01 -9.76 -16.06
N PRO A 140 -7.26 -8.65 -16.21
CA PRO A 140 -6.88 -7.85 -15.05
C PRO A 140 -8.13 -7.17 -14.47
N GLU A 141 -8.52 -7.57 -13.25
CA GLU A 141 -9.50 -6.84 -12.47
C GLU A 141 -9.01 -5.40 -12.26
N SER A 142 -9.81 -4.41 -12.68
CA SER A 142 -9.31 -3.04 -12.82
C SER A 142 -10.29 -1.99 -12.34
N ILE A 143 -9.73 -0.92 -11.78
CA ILE A 143 -10.48 0.22 -11.23
C ILE A 143 -10.10 1.52 -11.94
N PRO A 144 -11.00 2.51 -12.02
CA PRO A 144 -10.68 3.83 -12.55
C PRO A 144 -9.53 4.50 -11.81
N PRO A 145 -8.72 5.34 -12.48
CA PRO A 145 -7.52 5.95 -11.90
C PRO A 145 -7.81 6.88 -10.71
N ASP A 146 -9.03 7.42 -10.61
CA ASP A 146 -9.47 8.33 -9.57
C ASP A 146 -10.14 7.61 -8.37
N GLU A 147 -10.20 6.28 -8.37
CA GLU A 147 -10.58 5.51 -7.18
C GLU A 147 -9.50 5.57 -6.09
N LEU A 148 -9.95 5.61 -4.83
CA LEU A 148 -9.05 5.72 -3.68
C LEU A 148 -8.64 4.34 -3.19
N VAL A 149 -7.34 4.19 -2.90
CA VAL A 149 -6.76 2.98 -2.31
C VAL A 149 -6.04 3.32 -1.00
N ILE A 150 -6.16 2.41 -0.04
CA ILE A 150 -5.38 2.46 1.21
C ILE A 150 -4.14 1.58 1.03
N TYR A 151 -2.96 2.18 1.21
CA TYR A 151 -1.67 1.52 1.02
C TYR A 151 -0.67 1.93 2.09
N ASP A 152 0.45 1.22 2.20
CA ASP A 152 1.59 1.54 3.04
C ASP A 152 2.87 1.28 2.23
N ASP A 153 3.71 2.31 2.05
CA ASP A 153 5.00 2.24 1.34
C ASP A 153 6.21 2.18 2.30
N GLY A 154 5.99 1.77 3.54
CA GLY A 154 6.97 1.78 4.62
C GLY A 154 6.97 3.06 5.46
N LYS A 155 6.18 4.07 5.08
CA LYS A 155 6.00 5.31 5.86
C LYS A 155 4.73 5.31 6.70
N GLY A 156 4.00 4.20 6.71
CA GLY A 156 2.71 4.06 7.38
C GLY A 156 1.54 4.12 6.39
N VAL A 157 0.33 3.97 6.93
CA VAL A 157 -0.92 3.92 6.18
C VAL A 157 -1.23 5.25 5.52
N MET A 158 -1.50 5.21 4.21
CA MET A 158 -1.78 6.36 3.35
C MET A 158 -3.03 6.10 2.50
N LEU A 159 -3.65 7.19 2.03
CA LEU A 159 -4.76 7.18 1.08
C LEU A 159 -4.32 7.93 -0.18
N ALA A 160 -4.54 7.35 -1.36
CA ALA A 160 -4.26 8.02 -2.63
C ALA A 160 -5.23 7.56 -3.73
N GLU A 161 -5.36 8.40 -4.76
CA GLU A 161 -5.90 7.96 -6.05
C GLU A 161 -4.97 6.90 -6.64
N VAL A 162 -5.51 5.74 -6.98
CA VAL A 162 -4.76 4.58 -7.44
C VAL A 162 -3.97 4.86 -8.72
N GLY A 163 -4.52 5.65 -9.64
CA GLY A 163 -3.85 6.02 -10.88
C GLY A 163 -2.60 6.86 -10.62
N LYS A 164 -2.71 7.89 -9.77
CA LYS A 164 -1.57 8.73 -9.36
C LYS A 164 -0.48 7.91 -8.67
N LEU A 165 -0.88 6.99 -7.79
CA LEU A 165 0.03 6.09 -7.10
C LEU A 165 0.79 5.21 -8.10
N ILE A 166 0.06 4.54 -9.01
CA ILE A 166 0.67 3.66 -10.01
C ILE A 166 1.59 4.44 -10.94
N ASP A 167 1.16 5.60 -11.44
CA ASP A 167 1.95 6.45 -12.33
C ASP A 167 3.26 6.90 -11.67
N GLU A 168 3.23 7.31 -10.40
CA GLU A 168 4.42 7.71 -9.64
C GLU A 168 5.46 6.58 -9.57
N TYR A 169 5.02 5.37 -9.25
CA TYR A 169 5.91 4.21 -9.14
C TYR A 169 6.41 3.75 -10.52
N MET A 170 5.55 3.76 -11.55
CA MET A 170 5.96 3.40 -12.91
C MET A 170 6.95 4.41 -13.49
N ASP A 171 6.83 5.70 -13.18
CA ASP A 171 7.82 6.70 -13.60
C ASP A 171 9.14 6.55 -12.82
N ARG A 172 9.07 6.32 -11.51
CA ARG A 172 10.26 6.09 -10.67
C ARG A 172 11.05 4.85 -11.11
N TYR A 173 10.35 3.77 -11.46
CA TYR A 173 10.94 2.49 -11.86
C TYR A 173 10.77 2.21 -13.35
N ARG A 174 10.78 3.26 -14.19
CA ARG A 174 10.50 3.17 -15.63
C ARG A 174 11.31 2.09 -16.37
N HIS A 175 12.55 1.85 -15.94
CA HIS A 175 13.45 0.84 -16.53
C HIS A 175 13.05 -0.61 -16.23
N ARG A 176 12.19 -0.86 -15.24
CA ARG A 176 11.67 -2.18 -14.85
C ARG A 176 10.25 -2.46 -15.37
N VAL A 177 9.62 -1.49 -16.04
CA VAL A 177 8.24 -1.63 -16.51
C VAL A 177 8.22 -2.51 -17.77
N GLU A 178 7.54 -3.64 -17.68
CA GLU A 178 7.28 -4.53 -18.82
C GLU A 178 6.03 -4.09 -19.57
N LYS A 179 6.08 -4.07 -20.91
CA LYS A 179 4.91 -3.76 -21.76
C LYS A 179 4.49 -4.98 -22.55
N ARG A 180 3.22 -5.38 -22.41
CA ARG A 180 2.63 -6.53 -23.13
C ARG A 180 1.23 -6.20 -23.59
N GLY A 181 0.97 -6.21 -24.89
CA GLY A 181 -0.40 -6.12 -25.44
C GLY A 181 -1.21 -4.89 -25.03
N GLY A 182 -0.56 -3.75 -24.75
CA GLY A 182 -1.24 -2.53 -24.27
C GLY A 182 -1.39 -2.43 -22.75
N THR A 183 -0.86 -3.40 -22.01
CA THR A 183 -0.75 -3.41 -20.55
C THR A 183 0.70 -3.15 -20.13
N GLU A 184 0.88 -2.31 -19.11
CA GLU A 184 2.16 -2.04 -18.47
C GLU A 184 2.15 -2.66 -17.07
N VAL A 185 3.21 -3.41 -16.75
CA VAL A 185 3.34 -4.15 -15.50
C VAL A 185 4.67 -3.79 -14.85
N LEU A 186 4.62 -3.36 -13.59
CA LEU A 186 5.77 -3.18 -12.73
C LEU A 186 5.73 -4.22 -11.61
N ARG A 187 6.63 -5.22 -11.67
CA ARG A 187 6.82 -6.17 -10.58
C ARG A 187 7.53 -5.52 -9.41
N LEU A 188 6.92 -5.59 -8.23
CA LEU A 188 7.42 -4.97 -7.02
C LEU A 188 8.34 -5.93 -6.26
N GLU A 189 9.31 -5.38 -5.56
CA GLU A 189 10.02 -6.11 -4.52
C GLU A 189 9.09 -6.30 -3.31
N GLU A 190 9.27 -7.42 -2.62
CA GLU A 190 8.41 -7.76 -1.49
C GLU A 190 8.43 -6.67 -0.41
N GLY A 191 7.24 -6.24 0.01
CA GLY A 191 7.07 -5.24 1.05
C GLY A 191 7.26 -3.78 0.62
N LEU A 192 7.60 -3.50 -0.64
CA LEU A 192 7.73 -2.13 -1.16
C LEU A 192 6.42 -1.33 -1.06
N ILE A 193 5.30 -2.00 -1.37
CA ILE A 193 3.94 -1.47 -1.16
C ILE A 193 3.14 -2.57 -0.51
N LYS A 194 2.38 -2.23 0.52
CA LYS A 194 1.33 -3.07 1.09
C LYS A 194 -0.02 -2.43 0.85
N VAL A 195 -1.05 -3.24 0.63
CA VAL A 195 -2.43 -2.79 0.40
C VAL A 195 -3.37 -3.43 1.41
N ALA A 196 -4.47 -2.75 1.70
CA ALA A 196 -5.48 -3.23 2.63
C ALA A 196 -6.29 -4.39 2.03
N CYS A 197 -6.20 -5.57 2.63
CA CYS A 197 -6.90 -6.78 2.19
C CYS A 197 -7.60 -7.48 3.37
N PHE A 198 -8.59 -8.32 3.07
CA PHE A 198 -9.09 -9.29 4.04
C PHE A 198 -8.14 -10.49 4.11
N ASP A 199 -7.80 -10.92 5.32
CA ASP A 199 -7.14 -12.21 5.54
C ASP A 199 -8.16 -13.35 5.64
N GLU A 200 -7.66 -14.58 5.84
CA GLU A 200 -8.48 -15.79 6.01
C GLU A 200 -9.48 -15.68 7.17
N ASP A 201 -9.20 -14.86 8.19
CA ASP A 201 -10.07 -14.58 9.34
C ASP A 201 -11.09 -13.44 9.06
N LEU A 202 -11.17 -12.93 7.83
CA LEU A 202 -11.95 -11.74 7.45
C LEU A 202 -11.53 -10.46 8.18
N LYS A 203 -10.30 -10.40 8.69
CA LYS A 203 -9.71 -9.20 9.30
C LYS A 203 -8.97 -8.41 8.23
N VAL A 204 -9.04 -7.09 8.33
CA VAL A 204 -8.27 -6.21 7.44
C VAL A 204 -6.80 -6.21 7.87
N LYS A 205 -5.91 -6.58 6.95
CA LYS A 205 -4.44 -6.54 7.10
C LYS A 205 -3.79 -5.86 5.90
N MET A 206 -2.60 -5.31 6.12
CA MET A 206 -1.74 -4.78 5.05
C MET A 206 -0.92 -5.92 4.47
N LEU A 207 -1.25 -6.36 3.24
CA LEU A 207 -0.55 -7.44 2.54
C LEU A 207 0.34 -6.88 1.41
N PRO A 208 1.51 -7.48 1.14
CA PRO A 208 2.42 -6.98 0.11
C PRO A 208 1.78 -7.08 -1.28
N ALA A 209 1.83 -5.99 -2.03
CA ALA A 209 1.47 -5.99 -3.44
C ALA A 209 2.62 -6.59 -4.26
N THR A 210 2.30 -7.50 -5.18
CA THR A 210 3.29 -8.19 -6.02
C THR A 210 3.60 -7.44 -7.31
N ALA A 211 2.63 -6.69 -7.84
CA ALA A 211 2.79 -5.89 -9.04
C ALA A 211 1.84 -4.68 -9.07
N LEU A 212 2.25 -3.65 -9.80
CA LEU A 212 1.37 -2.56 -10.25
C LEU A 212 1.08 -2.74 -11.73
N ILE A 213 -0.19 -2.63 -12.11
CA ILE A 213 -0.66 -2.89 -13.48
C ILE A 213 -1.48 -1.70 -13.94
N ARG A 214 -1.23 -1.20 -15.16
CA ARG A 214 -2.13 -0.26 -15.84
C ARG A 214 -2.32 -0.68 -17.30
N HIS A 215 -3.50 -0.43 -17.83
CA HIS A 215 -3.84 -0.74 -19.21
C HIS A 215 -4.80 0.31 -19.78
N ARG A 216 -5.08 0.24 -21.08
CA ARG A 216 -6.05 1.14 -21.73
C ARG A 216 -7.47 0.89 -21.23
N GLY A 217 -8.24 1.97 -21.07
CA GLY A 217 -9.54 1.95 -20.39
C GLY A 217 -10.54 0.93 -20.94
N LYS A 218 -11.29 0.33 -20.01
CA LYS A 218 -12.46 -0.53 -20.26
C LYS A 218 -13.74 0.22 -19.86
N ARG A 219 -14.91 -0.36 -20.12
CA ARG A 219 -16.19 0.17 -19.62
C ARG A 219 -16.21 0.11 -18.09
N VAL A 220 -16.66 1.19 -17.46
CA VAL A 220 -16.68 1.36 -16.01
C VAL A 220 -18.12 1.31 -15.51
N TYR A 221 -18.35 0.53 -14.46
CA TYR A 221 -19.62 0.34 -13.78
C TYR A 221 -19.54 0.98 -12.39
N ARG A 222 -20.64 1.58 -11.95
CA ARG A 222 -20.79 2.13 -10.60
C ARG A 222 -21.66 1.19 -9.78
N VAL A 223 -21.13 0.64 -8.70
CA VAL A 223 -21.87 -0.17 -7.73
C VAL A 223 -22.14 0.68 -6.49
N THR A 224 -23.42 0.87 -6.18
CA THR A 224 -23.87 1.63 -5.00
C THR A 224 -24.45 0.65 -3.99
N LEU A 225 -23.95 0.71 -2.75
CA LEU A 225 -24.43 -0.09 -1.63
C LEU A 225 -25.50 0.68 -0.84
N GLU A 226 -26.36 -0.06 -0.13
CA GLU A 226 -27.44 0.50 0.70
C GLU A 226 -26.92 1.49 1.76
N ASN A 227 -25.72 1.23 2.30
CA ASN A 227 -25.07 2.10 3.29
C ASN A 227 -24.44 3.38 2.70
N GLY A 228 -24.68 3.67 1.42
CA GLY A 228 -24.17 4.86 0.72
C GLY A 228 -22.74 4.74 0.17
N ARG A 229 -22.04 3.61 0.40
CA ARG A 229 -20.74 3.36 -0.25
C ARG A 229 -20.93 3.21 -1.75
N VAL A 230 -19.96 3.73 -2.48
CA VAL A 230 -19.89 3.62 -3.94
C VAL A 230 -18.51 3.12 -4.32
N VAL A 231 -18.44 2.17 -5.23
CA VAL A 231 -17.20 1.74 -5.87
C VAL A 231 -17.40 1.74 -7.38
N ARG A 232 -16.38 2.16 -8.13
CA ARG A 232 -16.37 2.04 -9.59
C ARG A 232 -15.33 1.02 -10.02
N VAL A 233 -15.72 0.16 -10.94
CA VAL A 233 -14.94 -1.00 -11.36
C VAL A 233 -15.16 -1.28 -12.85
N THR A 234 -14.22 -1.95 -13.51
CA THR A 234 -14.41 -2.40 -14.90
C THR A 234 -15.34 -3.60 -14.98
N GLU A 235 -15.94 -3.85 -16.15
CA GLU A 235 -16.91 -4.96 -16.37
C GLU A 235 -16.43 -6.35 -15.93
N ASP A 236 -15.12 -6.56 -16.00
CA ASP A 236 -14.44 -7.81 -15.66
C ASP A 236 -14.02 -7.93 -14.18
N HIS A 237 -14.26 -6.89 -13.37
CA HIS A 237 -13.80 -6.87 -11.99
C HIS A 237 -14.78 -7.63 -11.09
N ASN A 238 -14.29 -8.60 -10.32
CA ASN A 238 -15.10 -9.28 -9.32
C ASN A 238 -15.21 -8.45 -8.04
N LEU A 239 -16.39 -8.42 -7.44
CA LEU A 239 -16.51 -8.00 -6.05
C LEU A 239 -16.48 -9.23 -5.16
N PHE A 240 -16.50 -9.05 -3.84
CA PHE A 240 -16.55 -10.17 -2.91
C PHE A 240 -17.88 -10.20 -2.17
N THR A 241 -18.45 -11.39 -2.04
CA THR A 241 -19.62 -11.68 -1.22
C THR A 241 -19.24 -12.68 -0.12
N LEU A 242 -20.14 -12.89 0.85
CA LEU A 242 -19.96 -13.89 1.89
C LEU A 242 -20.97 -15.03 1.66
N LYS A 243 -20.47 -16.21 1.25
CA LYS A 243 -21.27 -17.43 1.10
C LYS A 243 -20.81 -18.44 2.14
N GLN A 244 -21.73 -18.92 2.99
CA GLN A 244 -21.44 -19.91 4.05
C GLN A 244 -20.26 -19.49 4.97
N GLY A 245 -20.14 -18.20 5.26
CA GLY A 245 -19.07 -17.66 6.10
C GLY A 245 -17.70 -17.52 5.41
N GLN A 246 -17.60 -17.83 4.12
CA GLN A 246 -16.38 -17.68 3.34
C GLN A 246 -16.49 -16.53 2.34
N LEU A 247 -15.38 -15.80 2.17
CA LEU A 247 -15.27 -14.76 1.16
C LEU A 247 -15.21 -15.42 -0.22
N THR A 248 -16.13 -15.08 -1.10
CA THR A 248 -16.23 -15.66 -2.46
C THR A 248 -16.35 -14.54 -3.47
N PRO A 249 -15.64 -14.58 -4.62
CA PRO A 249 -15.84 -13.61 -5.68
C PRO A 249 -17.27 -13.69 -6.24
N ILE A 250 -17.80 -12.54 -6.64
CA ILE A 250 -19.04 -12.40 -7.39
C ILE A 250 -18.76 -11.51 -8.61
N PRO A 251 -18.89 -12.04 -9.84
CA PRO A 251 -18.77 -11.24 -11.06
C PRO A 251 -19.83 -10.15 -11.12
N LEU A 252 -19.50 -9.03 -11.76
CA LEU A 252 -20.47 -7.94 -11.98
C LEU A 252 -21.69 -8.40 -12.80
N SER A 253 -21.50 -9.34 -13.72
CA SER A 253 -22.58 -9.93 -14.52
C SER A 253 -23.60 -10.70 -13.68
N GLU A 254 -23.21 -11.19 -12.50
CA GLU A 254 -24.08 -11.91 -11.55
C GLU A 254 -24.68 -11.00 -10.49
N LEU A 255 -24.21 -9.75 -10.40
CA LEU A 255 -24.65 -8.80 -9.39
C LEU A 255 -26.11 -8.37 -9.63
N LYS A 256 -26.96 -8.56 -8.63
CA LYS A 256 -28.37 -8.13 -8.63
C LYS A 256 -28.66 -7.21 -7.45
N LEU A 257 -29.70 -6.38 -7.55
CA LEU A 257 -30.20 -5.62 -6.40
C LEU A 257 -30.51 -6.59 -5.24
N GLY A 258 -29.99 -6.26 -4.04
CA GLY A 258 -30.05 -7.14 -2.86
C GLY A 258 -28.86 -8.10 -2.69
N SER A 259 -27.93 -8.15 -3.65
CA SER A 259 -26.68 -8.93 -3.49
C SER A 259 -25.86 -8.38 -2.32
N LEU A 260 -25.35 -9.27 -1.47
CA LEU A 260 -24.50 -8.90 -0.35
C LEU A 260 -23.07 -8.70 -0.84
N ILE A 261 -22.46 -7.58 -0.47
CA ILE A 261 -21.06 -7.25 -0.78
C ILE A 261 -20.28 -7.09 0.51
N ALA A 262 -19.12 -7.75 0.56
CA ALA A 262 -18.21 -7.68 1.68
C ALA A 262 -17.64 -6.27 1.81
N VAL A 263 -17.75 -5.70 3.00
CA VAL A 263 -17.19 -4.39 3.33
C VAL A 263 -16.43 -4.47 4.65
N PRO A 264 -15.33 -3.73 4.81
CA PRO A 264 -14.58 -3.75 6.05
C PRO A 264 -15.40 -3.12 7.17
N ARG A 265 -15.55 -3.84 8.28
CA ARG A 265 -16.22 -3.32 9.49
C ARG A 265 -15.31 -2.35 10.26
N ARG A 266 -14.04 -2.72 10.39
CA ARG A 266 -12.99 -1.95 11.08
C ARG A 266 -11.64 -2.25 10.42
N MET A 267 -10.74 -1.28 10.48
CA MET A 267 -9.35 -1.43 10.07
C MET A 267 -8.46 -1.16 11.27
N ARG A 268 -7.54 -2.08 11.58
CA ARG A 268 -6.58 -1.88 12.67
C ARG A 268 -5.45 -0.96 12.20
N ARG A 269 -5.07 0.00 13.03
CA ARG A 269 -3.89 0.84 12.82
C ARG A 269 -2.69 0.10 13.43
N ALA A 270 -1.70 -0.23 12.62
CA ALA A 270 -0.55 -1.05 13.05
C ALA A 270 0.64 -0.21 13.50
N ASN A 271 0.87 0.94 12.85
CA ASN A 271 1.98 1.83 13.13
C ASN A 271 1.44 3.07 13.85
N LEU A 272 1.89 3.26 15.09
CA LEU A 272 1.56 4.43 15.89
C LEU A 272 2.73 5.42 15.85
N ILE A 273 2.56 6.51 15.13
CA ILE A 273 3.43 7.66 15.29
C ILE A 273 3.06 8.37 16.59
N THR A 274 4.06 8.63 17.42
CA THR A 274 3.88 9.36 18.70
C THR A 274 4.26 10.83 18.57
N LYS A 275 4.94 11.20 17.48
CA LYS A 275 5.35 12.57 17.18
C LYS A 275 5.16 12.91 15.71
N VAL A 276 4.82 14.16 15.42
CA VAL A 276 4.73 14.73 14.07
C VAL A 276 5.87 15.72 13.88
N ASN A 277 6.74 15.44 12.90
CA ASN A 277 7.84 16.32 12.54
C ASN A 277 7.37 17.38 11.52
N LEU A 278 7.16 18.60 12.01
CA LEU A 278 6.67 19.71 11.20
C LEU A 278 7.71 20.16 10.17
N VAL A 279 9.02 19.99 10.44
CA VAL A 279 10.08 20.31 9.48
C VAL A 279 9.98 19.39 8.27
N VAL A 280 9.91 18.07 8.48
CA VAL A 280 9.79 17.08 7.41
C VAL A 280 8.59 17.38 6.52
N ASN A 281 7.44 17.67 7.13
CA ASN A 281 6.22 18.01 6.39
C ASN A 281 6.39 19.31 5.57
N LEU A 282 7.04 20.35 6.12
CA LEU A 282 7.33 21.58 5.38
C LEU A 282 8.27 21.32 4.20
N LEU A 283 9.32 20.53 4.37
CA LEU A 283 10.25 20.21 3.28
C LEU A 283 9.57 19.48 2.13
N LYS A 284 8.58 18.64 2.44
CA LYS A 284 7.75 17.90 1.47
C LYS A 284 6.72 18.79 0.78
N ASN A 285 6.06 19.68 1.52
CA ASN A 285 4.85 20.37 1.06
C ASN A 285 5.08 21.82 0.57
N CYS A 286 6.26 22.39 0.79
CA CYS A 286 6.63 23.74 0.38
C CYS A 286 7.56 23.76 -0.85
N SER A 287 7.42 24.82 -1.66
CA SER A 287 8.38 25.09 -2.74
C SER A 287 9.71 25.59 -2.18
N ASP A 288 10.77 25.48 -2.96
CA ASP A 288 12.09 26.01 -2.58
C ASP A 288 12.05 27.52 -2.29
N GLU A 289 11.20 28.27 -2.99
CA GLU A 289 11.03 29.70 -2.74
C GLU A 289 10.36 29.98 -1.40
N ASP A 290 9.41 29.15 -0.98
CA ASP A 290 8.78 29.29 0.34
C ASP A 290 9.77 28.96 1.47
N LEU A 291 10.56 27.88 1.29
CA LEU A 291 11.51 27.37 2.29
C LEU A 291 12.64 28.35 2.60
N LYS A 292 12.95 29.27 1.67
CA LYS A 292 13.87 30.39 1.91
C LYS A 292 13.42 31.25 3.09
N TYR A 293 12.11 31.50 3.22
CA TYR A 293 11.53 32.41 4.20
C TYR A 293 11.30 31.78 5.58
N ILE A 294 11.51 30.47 5.70
CA ILE A 294 11.31 29.70 6.92
C ILE A 294 12.68 29.28 7.47
N TYR A 295 12.84 29.33 8.78
CA TYR A 295 14.05 28.84 9.45
C TYR A 295 13.73 27.82 10.52
N LEU A 296 14.64 26.87 10.68
CA LEU A 296 14.75 26.02 11.85
C LEU A 296 15.65 26.70 12.88
N ARG A 297 15.23 26.71 14.14
CA ARG A 297 16.04 27.04 15.29
C ARG A 297 16.28 25.76 16.09
N SER A 298 17.54 25.33 16.16
CA SER A 298 17.93 24.09 16.84
C SER A 298 19.36 24.17 17.36
N ALA A 299 19.63 23.53 18.51
CA ALA A 299 21.00 23.38 19.03
C ALA A 299 21.93 22.72 18.01
N LYS A 300 21.40 21.78 17.21
CA LYS A 300 22.12 21.02 16.17
C LYS A 300 22.68 21.89 15.04
N VAL A 301 22.11 23.08 14.81
CA VAL A 301 22.59 24.02 13.79
C VAL A 301 24.08 24.33 13.99
N LYS A 302 24.56 24.39 15.24
CA LYS A 302 25.99 24.61 15.51
C LYS A 302 26.85 23.48 14.97
N GLU A 303 26.49 22.24 15.29
CA GLU A 303 27.18 21.03 14.84
C GLU A 303 27.15 20.91 13.31
N TRP A 304 26.00 21.21 12.68
CA TRP A 304 25.88 21.19 11.23
C TRP A 304 26.75 22.24 10.54
N ILE A 305 26.83 23.47 11.09
CA ILE A 305 27.70 24.52 10.55
C ILE A 305 29.17 24.15 10.69
N ASP A 306 29.55 23.47 11.77
CA ASP A 306 30.93 23.05 11.99
C ASP A 306 31.32 21.86 11.09
N SER A 307 30.40 20.92 10.88
CA SER A 307 30.64 19.70 10.10
C SER A 307 30.54 19.92 8.59
N TYR A 308 29.63 20.79 8.14
CA TYR A 308 29.26 20.91 6.72
C TYR A 308 29.41 22.35 6.18
N ARG A 309 30.38 23.09 6.71
CA ARG A 309 30.56 24.53 6.41
C ARG A 309 30.54 24.85 4.92
N GLU A 310 31.37 24.16 4.13
CA GLU A 310 31.50 24.46 2.70
C GLU A 310 30.24 24.05 1.91
N ASN A 311 29.66 22.88 2.19
CA ASN A 311 28.38 22.46 1.60
C ASN A 311 27.27 23.48 1.87
N ILE A 312 27.18 24.01 3.10
CA ILE A 312 26.19 25.04 3.45
C ILE A 312 26.39 26.31 2.62
N ILE A 313 27.64 26.73 2.41
CA ILE A 313 27.97 27.92 1.60
C ILE A 313 27.56 27.68 0.14
N GLU A 314 27.86 26.51 -0.41
CA GLU A 314 27.50 26.14 -1.79
C GLU A 314 25.98 26.12 -2.00
N ILE A 315 25.24 25.45 -1.12
CA ILE A 315 23.78 25.41 -1.16
C ILE A 315 23.20 26.83 -1.08
N ALA A 316 23.71 27.67 -0.18
CA ALA A 316 23.23 29.04 -0.03
C ALA A 316 23.51 29.92 -1.25
N LEU A 317 24.63 29.71 -1.96
CA LEU A 317 24.96 30.41 -3.20
C LEU A 317 24.08 29.96 -4.36
N GLU A 318 23.84 28.65 -4.47
CA GLU A 318 23.05 28.05 -5.54
C GLU A 318 21.56 28.40 -5.40
N LYS A 319 20.98 28.16 -4.21
CA LYS A 319 19.54 28.33 -3.97
C LYS A 319 19.16 29.78 -3.67
N GLY A 320 20.10 30.59 -3.19
CA GLY A 320 19.88 31.98 -2.79
C GLY A 320 19.11 32.12 -1.47
N LEU A 321 19.11 33.34 -0.92
CA LEU A 321 18.50 33.68 0.37
C LEU A 321 17.61 34.92 0.27
N PRO A 322 16.47 34.98 0.97
CA PRO A 322 15.39 35.92 0.67
C PRO A 322 15.59 37.37 1.16
N LEU A 323 16.67 37.64 1.91
CA LEU A 323 16.88 38.94 2.58
C LEU A 323 18.22 39.59 2.25
N ILE A 324 18.98 39.03 1.32
CA ILE A 324 20.28 39.57 0.91
C ILE A 324 20.11 40.21 -0.46
N LYS A 325 19.89 41.54 -0.46
CA LYS A 325 19.74 42.35 -1.69
C LYS A 325 21.03 42.47 -2.51
N ARG A 326 22.19 42.17 -1.90
CA ARG A 326 23.50 42.13 -2.57
C ARG A 326 23.72 40.76 -3.21
N ARG A 327 24.54 40.68 -4.26
CA ARG A 327 24.99 39.38 -4.77
C ARG A 327 25.67 38.62 -3.62
N LEU A 328 25.13 37.45 -3.28
CA LEU A 328 25.75 36.57 -2.28
C LEU A 328 27.17 36.24 -2.74
N SER A 329 28.13 36.34 -1.81
CA SER A 329 29.52 35.97 -2.03
C SER A 329 29.98 34.99 -0.97
N ARG A 330 30.97 34.15 -1.31
CA ARG A 330 31.56 33.18 -0.38
C ARG A 330 32.07 33.85 0.91
N SER A 331 32.81 34.96 0.79
CA SER A 331 33.29 35.71 1.97
C SER A 331 32.15 36.25 2.82
N LEU A 332 31.09 36.83 2.24
CA LEU A 332 29.96 37.31 3.04
C LEU A 332 29.30 36.18 3.83
N LEU A 333 29.11 35.03 3.19
CA LEU A 333 28.53 33.86 3.85
C LEU A 333 29.42 33.34 4.97
N ARG A 334 30.70 33.11 4.67
CA ARG A 334 31.70 32.58 5.62
C ARG A 334 31.93 33.50 6.81
N ASP A 335 32.10 34.79 6.56
CA ASP A 335 32.62 35.72 7.56
C ASP A 335 31.51 36.42 8.37
N LYS A 336 30.28 36.49 7.85
CA LYS A 336 29.16 37.20 8.50
C LYS A 336 27.92 36.34 8.71
N VAL A 337 27.47 35.62 7.69
CA VAL A 337 26.17 34.93 7.75
C VAL A 337 26.23 33.66 8.61
N LEU A 338 27.19 32.78 8.36
CA LEU A 338 27.34 31.53 9.10
C LEU A 338 27.63 31.77 10.59
N PRO A 339 28.52 32.70 11.00
CA PRO A 339 28.70 33.04 12.41
C PRO A 339 27.42 33.52 13.08
N LEU A 340 26.61 34.34 12.39
CA LEU A 340 25.32 34.80 12.90
C LEU A 340 24.32 33.66 13.07
N TRP A 341 24.22 32.77 12.09
CA TRP A 341 23.38 31.56 12.12
C TRP A 341 23.80 30.63 13.25
N LYS A 342 25.10 30.41 13.43
CA LYS A 342 25.67 29.61 14.51
C LYS A 342 25.37 30.20 15.90
N HIS A 343 25.55 31.52 16.05
CA HIS A 343 25.26 32.22 17.30
C HIS A 343 23.78 32.14 17.67
N ARG A 344 22.90 32.45 16.70
CA ARG A 344 21.44 32.43 16.90
C ARG A 344 20.83 31.02 16.84
N ARG A 345 21.62 30.01 16.51
CA ARG A 345 21.21 28.61 16.32
C ARG A 345 20.09 28.47 15.29
N VAL A 346 20.16 29.24 14.20
CA VAL A 346 19.13 29.27 13.15
C VAL A 346 19.71 28.89 11.79
N MET A 347 18.94 28.15 10.99
CA MET A 347 19.29 27.81 9.62
C MET A 347 18.04 27.88 8.74
N PRO A 348 18.09 28.50 7.54
CA PRO A 348 16.98 28.46 6.59
C PRO A 348 16.62 27.03 6.20
N LEU A 349 15.32 26.71 6.11
CA LEU A 349 14.89 25.36 5.76
C LEU A 349 15.30 24.94 4.34
N ILE A 350 15.48 25.89 3.43
CA ILE A 350 16.04 25.60 2.11
C ILE A 350 17.45 25.00 2.21
N VAL A 351 18.26 25.46 3.17
CA VAL A 351 19.60 24.90 3.40
C VAL A 351 19.47 23.51 4.03
N VAL A 352 18.63 23.37 5.07
CA VAL A 352 18.37 22.09 5.74
C VAL A 352 17.94 21.00 4.74
N LYS A 353 17.06 21.34 3.79
CA LYS A 353 16.55 20.43 2.75
C LYS A 353 17.67 19.79 1.91
N TYR A 354 18.61 20.62 1.45
CA TYR A 354 19.69 20.17 0.56
C TYR A 354 20.94 19.71 1.31
N LEU A 355 21.04 19.97 2.61
CA LEU A 355 22.14 19.47 3.44
C LEU A 355 22.00 17.97 3.73
N GLY A 356 20.78 17.42 3.68
CA GLY A 356 20.54 15.99 3.89
C GLY A 356 20.80 15.51 5.32
N VAL A 357 20.59 16.39 6.30
CA VAL A 357 20.76 16.05 7.73
C VAL A 357 19.63 15.16 8.24
N ASP A 358 19.94 14.36 9.26
CA ASP A 358 18.94 13.58 9.99
C ASP A 358 17.98 14.50 10.76
N LEU A 359 16.71 14.47 10.36
CA LEU A 359 15.63 15.26 10.95
C LEU A 359 14.87 14.51 12.05
N ASP A 360 15.03 13.19 12.17
CA ASP A 360 14.36 12.40 13.22
C ASP A 360 14.94 12.68 14.60
N ALA A 361 16.19 13.17 14.64
CA ALA A 361 16.89 13.63 15.82
C ALA A 361 16.37 14.98 16.38
N LEU A 362 15.45 15.67 15.70
CA LEU A 362 14.85 16.91 16.22
C LEU A 362 13.99 16.63 17.47
N SER A 363 14.01 17.57 18.41
CA SER A 363 13.33 17.47 19.70
C SER A 363 12.12 18.42 19.81
N PHE A 364 11.33 18.26 20.87
CA PHE A 364 10.22 19.15 21.22
C PHE A 364 10.68 20.58 21.60
N GLU A 365 11.98 20.83 21.78
CA GLU A 365 12.54 22.16 22.03
C GLU A 365 12.88 22.93 20.75
N ASP A 366 13.05 22.21 19.64
CA ASP A 366 13.36 22.81 18.36
C ASP A 366 12.16 23.62 17.84
N ARG A 367 12.43 24.70 17.11
CA ARG A 367 11.40 25.67 16.69
C ARG A 367 11.51 26.02 15.22
N ILE A 368 10.38 26.32 14.59
CA ILE A 368 10.28 26.79 13.21
C ILE A 368 9.72 28.21 13.23
N GLY A 369 10.39 29.15 12.56
CA GLY A 369 9.96 30.53 12.47
C GLY A 369 10.08 31.11 11.07
N THR A 370 9.68 32.38 10.91
CA THR A 370 9.80 33.10 9.64
C THR A 370 10.66 34.35 9.77
N TRP A 371 11.42 34.67 8.72
CA TRP A 371 12.31 35.84 8.72
C TRP A 371 11.57 37.18 8.57
N ARG A 372 10.28 37.17 8.19
CA ARG A 372 9.49 38.38 7.86
C ARG A 372 8.63 38.90 9.00
N SER A 373 8.44 38.13 10.07
CA SER A 373 7.58 38.56 11.18
C SER A 373 8.38 39.40 12.17
N LYS A 374 7.92 40.63 12.45
CA LYS A 374 8.49 41.49 13.50
C LYS A 374 8.33 40.90 14.90
N ASN A 375 7.30 40.07 15.10
CA ASN A 375 7.10 39.30 16.32
C ASN A 375 7.75 37.93 16.11
N ASN A 376 8.66 37.53 17.01
CA ASN A 376 9.45 36.28 17.04
C ASN A 376 8.59 35.01 17.19
N PHE A 377 7.51 34.91 16.44
CA PHE A 377 6.61 33.80 16.48
C PHE A 377 7.30 32.57 15.91
N ALA A 378 7.38 31.52 16.71
CA ALA A 378 7.96 30.25 16.31
C ALA A 378 7.06 29.11 16.79
N LEU A 379 6.78 28.17 15.89
CA LEU A 379 6.10 26.92 16.20
C LEU A 379 7.10 25.89 16.72
N PRO A 380 6.68 24.89 17.51
CA PRO A 380 7.46 23.67 17.69
C PRO A 380 7.85 23.06 16.34
N ALA A 381 9.08 22.57 16.23
CA ALA A 381 9.52 21.81 15.06
C ALA A 381 8.98 20.37 15.06
N VAL A 382 8.71 19.85 16.26
CA VAL A 382 8.13 18.55 16.52
C VAL A 382 7.01 18.74 17.53
N VAL A 383 5.87 18.08 17.30
CA VAL A 383 4.71 18.06 18.22
C VAL A 383 4.34 16.61 18.52
N GLU A 384 3.73 16.38 19.66
CA GLU A 384 3.19 15.07 20.02
C GLU A 384 1.95 14.76 19.17
N ALA A 385 1.80 13.51 18.74
CA ALA A 385 0.59 13.02 18.09
C ALA A 385 -0.49 12.72 19.15
N SER A 386 -0.93 13.78 19.83
CA SER A 386 -1.88 13.72 20.95
C SER A 386 -3.32 14.00 20.51
N TRP A 387 -4.27 13.71 21.41
CA TRP A 387 -5.67 14.12 21.27
C TRP A 387 -5.81 15.62 20.98
N ASP A 388 -5.02 16.47 21.64
CA ASP A 388 -5.06 17.93 21.42
C ASP A 388 -4.72 18.29 19.97
N LEU A 389 -3.69 17.66 19.40
CA LEU A 389 -3.33 17.89 17.99
C LEU A 389 -4.42 17.37 17.06
N GLY A 390 -4.97 16.19 17.35
CA GLY A 390 -6.10 15.60 16.61
C GLY A 390 -7.33 16.50 16.63
N PHE A 391 -7.68 17.05 17.79
CA PHE A 391 -8.80 17.97 17.98
C PHE A 391 -8.59 19.28 17.21
N ILE A 392 -7.39 19.88 17.27
CA ILE A 392 -7.04 21.08 16.50
C ILE A 392 -7.17 20.81 15.00
N VAL A 393 -6.59 19.71 14.50
CA VAL A 393 -6.65 19.34 13.08
C VAL A 393 -8.09 19.08 12.65
N GLY A 394 -8.87 18.36 13.47
CA GLY A 394 -10.28 18.10 13.23
C GLY A 394 -11.08 19.39 13.06
N LEU A 395 -10.92 20.35 13.98
CA LEU A 395 -11.58 21.66 13.90
C LEU A 395 -11.08 22.52 12.74
N LEU A 396 -9.79 22.46 12.40
CA LEU A 396 -9.26 23.14 11.22
C LEU A 396 -9.86 22.58 9.93
N VAL A 397 -10.01 21.26 9.85
CA VAL A 397 -10.60 20.60 8.70
C VAL A 397 -12.11 20.85 8.66
N SER A 398 -12.86 20.77 9.76
CA SER A 398 -14.31 21.00 9.73
C SER A 398 -14.69 22.49 9.64
N GLU A 399 -14.26 23.29 10.61
CA GLU A 399 -14.67 24.69 10.82
C GLU A 399 -13.61 25.72 10.42
N GLY A 400 -12.41 25.25 10.08
CA GLY A 400 -11.32 26.13 9.70
C GLY A 400 -11.55 26.77 8.34
N TYR A 401 -11.22 28.05 8.27
CA TYR A 401 -11.12 28.82 7.04
C TYR A 401 -9.74 29.47 6.94
N LEU A 402 -9.03 29.14 5.87
CA LEU A 402 -7.81 29.82 5.47
C LEU A 402 -8.13 30.84 4.36
N GLY A 403 -7.77 32.10 4.58
CA GLY A 403 -7.84 33.12 3.53
C GLY A 403 -6.96 32.83 2.29
N LYS A 404 -6.85 33.79 1.36
CA LYS A 404 -6.27 33.65 -0.01
C LYS A 404 -5.03 32.72 -0.17
N LYS A 405 -5.04 31.98 -1.30
CA LYS A 405 -4.22 30.83 -1.73
C LYS A 405 -2.74 31.03 -2.15
N ARG A 406 -2.02 32.15 -1.89
CA ARG A 406 -0.61 32.28 -2.35
C ARG A 406 0.34 33.04 -1.42
N LEU A 407 1.56 32.50 -1.26
CA LEU A 407 2.71 33.21 -0.68
C LEU A 407 3.48 34.07 -1.70
N ALA A 408 2.91 34.34 -2.89
CA ALA A 408 3.54 35.17 -3.90
C ALA A 408 3.46 36.66 -3.50
N ILE A 409 4.63 37.27 -3.42
CA ILE A 409 4.91 38.66 -3.09
C ILE A 409 5.11 39.39 -4.41
N THR A 410 4.19 40.26 -4.80
CA THR A 410 4.58 41.38 -5.68
C THR A 410 5.34 42.40 -4.82
N ALA A 411 6.48 42.88 -5.31
CA ALA A 411 7.41 43.78 -4.64
C ALA A 411 6.86 45.19 -4.33
N SER A 412 5.58 45.41 -4.57
CA SER A 412 4.84 46.61 -4.26
C SER A 412 3.50 46.18 -3.68
N HIS A 413 2.99 46.96 -2.72
CA HIS A 413 1.76 46.78 -1.96
C HIS A 413 1.90 46.04 -0.62
N THR A 414 1.94 46.85 0.44
CA THR A 414 1.19 46.60 1.66
C THR A 414 -0.27 46.27 1.30
N GLY A 415 -0.60 44.99 1.10
CA GLY A 415 -1.96 44.52 0.82
C GLY A 415 -1.99 43.01 1.00
N SER A 416 -2.77 42.39 1.87
CA SER A 416 -4.02 42.79 2.52
C SER A 416 -4.07 42.14 3.90
N HIS A 417 -4.91 42.66 4.78
CA HIS A 417 -5.26 42.10 6.10
C HIS A 417 -5.96 40.70 6.05
N GLN A 418 -6.01 40.01 4.90
CA GLN A 418 -6.97 38.93 4.59
C GLN A 418 -6.44 37.49 4.59
N THR A 419 -5.20 37.21 5.01
CA THR A 419 -4.73 35.82 5.19
C THR A 419 -4.59 35.53 6.67
N GLN A 420 -5.69 35.11 7.28
CA GLN A 420 -5.79 34.69 8.67
C GLN A 420 -6.45 33.32 8.66
N VAL A 421 -6.03 32.44 9.57
CA VAL A 421 -6.78 31.22 9.88
C VAL A 421 -7.79 31.59 10.94
N TYR A 422 -9.05 31.29 10.66
CA TYR A 422 -10.12 31.37 11.63
C TYR A 422 -10.70 30.00 11.86
N VAL A 423 -11.07 29.75 13.12
CA VAL A 423 -12.05 28.73 13.47
C VAL A 423 -13.23 29.45 14.08
N SER A 424 -14.43 29.17 13.57
CA SER A 424 -15.68 29.69 14.09
C SER A 424 -16.54 28.54 14.57
N ASN A 425 -17.10 28.64 15.77
CA ASN A 425 -18.07 27.68 16.26
C ASN A 425 -19.11 28.43 17.10
N SER A 426 -20.39 28.05 17.00
CA SER A 426 -21.47 28.65 17.77
C SER A 426 -21.40 28.28 19.25
N ASP A 427 -20.80 27.13 19.58
CA ASP A 427 -20.59 26.71 20.97
C ASP A 427 -19.29 27.33 21.53
N PRO A 428 -19.36 28.21 22.54
CA PRO A 428 -18.18 28.81 23.15
C PRO A 428 -17.29 27.79 23.87
N LYS A 429 -17.81 26.63 24.29
CA LYS A 429 -17.02 25.57 24.94
C LYS A 429 -16.03 24.95 23.96
N VAL A 430 -16.44 24.74 22.71
CA VAL A 430 -15.56 24.24 21.64
C VAL A 430 -14.41 25.22 21.38
N ILE A 431 -14.69 26.52 21.40
CA ILE A 431 -13.66 27.55 21.22
C ILE A 431 -12.74 27.67 22.43
N ALA A 432 -13.24 27.42 23.65
CA ALA A 432 -12.41 27.33 24.85
C ALA A 432 -11.47 26.12 24.77
N GLU A 433 -12.02 24.94 24.48
CA GLU A 433 -11.22 23.71 24.33
C GLU A 433 -10.16 23.85 23.23
N LEU A 434 -10.51 24.48 22.09
CA LEU A 434 -9.54 24.75 21.03
C LEU A 434 -8.39 25.64 21.51
N LYS A 435 -8.65 26.64 22.36
CA LYS A 435 -7.58 27.48 22.91
C LYS A 435 -6.67 26.68 23.85
N ASP A 436 -7.26 25.85 24.69
CA ASP A 436 -6.51 25.07 25.69
C ASP A 436 -5.69 23.98 25.01
N SER A 437 -6.29 23.23 24.08
CA SER A 437 -5.59 22.27 23.20
C SER A 437 -4.45 22.94 22.43
N TRP A 438 -4.69 24.14 21.89
CA TRP A 438 -3.68 24.91 21.16
C TRP A 438 -2.51 25.34 22.04
N LEU A 439 -2.79 25.80 23.27
CA LEU A 439 -1.77 26.16 24.24
C LEU A 439 -0.92 24.95 24.63
N ARG A 440 -1.55 23.79 24.89
CA ARG A 440 -0.85 22.53 25.21
C ARG A 440 0.03 22.06 24.05
N THR A 441 -0.47 22.14 22.82
CA THR A 441 0.23 21.64 21.62
C THR A 441 1.36 22.56 21.15
N PHE A 442 1.12 23.88 21.11
CA PHE A 442 2.03 24.84 20.49
C PHE A 442 2.71 25.79 21.46
N GLY A 443 2.30 25.81 22.74
CA GLY A 443 2.95 26.58 23.80
C GLY A 443 2.62 28.08 23.81
N TYR A 444 1.59 28.53 23.09
CA TYR A 444 1.14 29.93 23.14
C TYR A 444 -0.37 30.01 22.87
N LEU A 445 -1.01 31.12 23.24
CA LEU A 445 -2.42 31.36 22.96
C LEU A 445 -2.64 32.10 21.63
N PRO A 446 -3.62 31.66 20.81
CA PRO A 446 -4.03 32.40 19.62
C PRO A 446 -4.84 33.65 19.98
N SER A 447 -4.85 34.64 19.09
CA SER A 447 -5.61 35.88 19.27
C SER A 447 -7.12 35.66 19.12
N THR A 448 -7.93 36.29 19.96
CA THR A 448 -9.40 36.23 19.90
C THR A 448 -9.97 37.48 19.24
N SER A 449 -11.04 37.30 18.46
CA SER A 449 -11.86 38.42 18.00
C SER A 449 -13.33 38.10 18.19
N TYR A 450 -14.07 38.99 18.82
CA TYR A 450 -15.52 38.87 19.01
C TYR A 450 -16.24 39.74 17.99
N ARG A 451 -17.06 39.15 17.10
CA ARG A 451 -18.20 39.74 16.36
C ARG A 451 -18.63 38.82 15.19
N PRO A 452 -19.94 38.63 14.92
CA PRO A 452 -21.07 38.34 15.81
C PRO A 452 -21.12 36.87 16.30
N LEU A 453 -20.17 36.02 15.89
CA LEU A 453 -19.95 34.66 16.39
C LEU A 453 -18.60 34.57 17.11
N PRO A 454 -18.40 33.62 18.03
CA PRO A 454 -17.09 33.35 18.61
C PRO A 454 -16.13 32.90 17.50
N ARG A 455 -15.12 33.74 17.21
CA ARG A 455 -14.09 33.44 16.19
C ARG A 455 -12.73 33.44 16.86
N LEU A 456 -12.01 32.33 16.71
CA LEU A 456 -10.64 32.23 17.14
C LEU A 456 -9.72 32.50 15.94
N ARG A 457 -8.91 33.56 16.04
CA ARG A 457 -7.91 33.89 15.03
C ARG A 457 -6.60 33.22 15.42
N LEU A 458 -6.27 32.14 14.72
CA LEU A 458 -5.15 31.27 15.06
C LEU A 458 -3.78 31.87 14.73
N GLY A 459 -3.71 32.95 13.93
CA GLY A 459 -2.55 33.83 13.89
C GLY A 459 -2.43 34.73 12.65
N THR A 460 -1.18 35.02 12.25
CA THR A 460 -0.80 35.91 11.14
C THR A 460 -0.54 35.13 9.83
N ARG A 461 -0.47 35.82 8.68
CA ARG A 461 -0.26 35.22 7.35
C ARG A 461 0.85 34.15 7.28
N PRO A 462 2.06 34.37 7.83
CA PRO A 462 3.13 33.36 7.76
C PRO A 462 2.81 32.11 8.56
N LEU A 463 2.12 32.26 9.69
CA LEU A 463 1.72 31.13 10.53
C LEU A 463 0.67 30.26 9.84
N SER A 464 -0.33 30.90 9.26
CA SER A 464 -1.40 30.23 8.53
C SER A 464 -0.88 29.33 7.41
N PHE A 465 0.10 29.83 6.64
CA PHE A 465 0.77 29.05 5.61
C PHE A 465 1.60 27.90 6.19
N ILE A 466 2.39 28.17 7.23
CA ILE A 466 3.22 27.14 7.86
C ILE A 466 2.34 26.04 8.46
N LEU A 467 1.25 26.37 9.14
CA LEU A 467 0.37 25.38 9.75
C LEU A 467 -0.26 24.45 8.72
N GLU A 468 -0.79 24.99 7.62
CA GLU A 468 -1.37 24.17 6.55
C GLU A 468 -0.34 23.15 6.02
N LYS A 469 0.87 23.64 5.73
CA LYS A 469 1.95 22.83 5.15
C LYS A 469 2.62 21.88 6.14
N ALA A 470 2.83 22.32 7.37
CA ALA A 470 3.46 21.56 8.45
C ALA A 470 2.55 20.47 8.98
N LEU A 471 1.25 20.72 9.08
CA LEU A 471 0.27 19.72 9.50
C LEU A 471 -0.18 18.83 8.33
N SER A 472 0.22 19.15 7.10
CA SER A 472 -0.20 18.46 5.86
C SER A 472 -1.72 18.45 5.68
N ILE A 473 -2.38 19.54 6.07
CA ILE A 473 -3.82 19.74 5.91
C ILE A 473 -4.10 20.60 4.69
N ARG A 474 -5.33 20.55 4.16
CA ARG A 474 -5.82 21.48 3.14
C ARG A 474 -7.07 22.14 3.67
N VAL A 475 -7.05 23.47 3.80
CA VAL A 475 -8.15 24.23 4.43
C VAL A 475 -8.58 25.44 3.61
N ALA A 476 -8.02 25.60 2.41
CA ALA A 476 -8.28 26.73 1.52
C ALA A 476 -9.62 26.64 0.76
N GLY A 477 -10.21 25.46 0.63
CA GLY A 477 -11.48 25.26 -0.07
C GLY A 477 -12.27 24.12 0.55
N ALA A 478 -13.59 24.29 0.70
CA ALA A 478 -14.44 23.30 1.37
C ALA A 478 -14.39 21.91 0.72
N ARG A 479 -14.26 21.86 -0.61
CA ARG A 479 -14.16 20.62 -1.41
C ARG A 479 -12.75 20.03 -1.47
N GLU A 480 -11.75 20.77 -1.01
CA GLU A 480 -10.33 20.37 -1.02
C GLU A 480 -9.86 19.94 0.38
N LYS A 481 -10.78 19.90 1.37
CA LYS A 481 -10.48 19.54 2.75
C LYS A 481 -10.17 18.05 2.84
N GLU A 482 -8.97 17.75 3.30
CA GLU A 482 -8.44 16.40 3.43
C GLU A 482 -7.81 16.22 4.81
N LEU A 483 -7.99 15.04 5.39
CA LEU A 483 -7.28 14.64 6.60
C LEU A 483 -5.80 14.35 6.26
N PRO A 484 -4.87 14.73 7.14
CA PRO A 484 -3.46 14.47 6.88
C PRO A 484 -3.15 12.98 7.07
N SER A 485 -2.33 12.43 6.16
CA SER A 485 -1.99 11.00 6.17
C SER A 485 -1.42 10.47 7.50
N TRP A 486 -0.68 11.30 8.23
CA TRP A 486 -0.10 10.92 9.52
C TRP A 486 -1.17 10.57 10.57
N LEU A 487 -2.40 11.09 10.45
CA LEU A 487 -3.49 10.81 11.39
C LEU A 487 -3.99 9.36 11.30
N PHE A 488 -3.88 8.71 10.13
CA PHE A 488 -4.19 7.27 10.00
C PHE A 488 -3.21 6.38 10.76
N ASN A 489 -2.08 6.95 11.18
CA ASN A 489 -1.03 6.30 11.96
C ASN A 489 -0.94 6.89 13.38
N ALA A 490 -1.87 7.73 13.81
CA ALA A 490 -1.90 8.25 15.17
C ALA A 490 -2.55 7.23 16.14
N PRO A 491 -2.33 7.38 17.47
CA PRO A 491 -3.08 6.66 18.49
C PRO A 491 -4.60 6.68 18.27
N ASP A 492 -5.32 5.75 18.90
CA ASP A 492 -6.76 5.60 18.70
C ASP A 492 -7.58 6.75 19.29
N GLU A 493 -7.06 7.41 20.34
CA GLU A 493 -7.61 8.63 20.97
C GLU A 493 -7.57 9.83 20.01
#